data_AF-C7XBM5-F1
#
_entry.id   AF-C7XBM5-F1
#
_cell.length_a   1.000
_cell.length_b   1.000
_cell.length_c   1.000
_cell.angle_alpha   90.00
_cell.angle_beta   90.00
_cell.angle_gamma   90.00
#
_symmetry.space_group_name_H-M   'P 1'
#
loop_
_entity.id
_entity.type
_entity.pdbx_description
1 polymer ?
#
loop_
_entity_poly.entity_id
_entity_poly.type
_entity_poly.pdbx_seq_one_letter_code
_entity_poly.pdbx_strand_id
1 'polypeptide(L)'
;MTIEEKQLEFMIYCIESTAERLGRYGSDVYNKLKELGAINGYIRSYYDTLHTQGKSYIVDSILEYIYYRDPQWLPDGYKPFRSIEEKGKTLC
;
A
#
# COMPACT_ATOMS: atom_id res chain seq x y z
N MET A 1 20.67 7.36 -13.07
CA MET A 1 19.78 6.60 -12.18
C MET A 1 19.23 5.41 -12.95
N THR A 2 19.53 4.19 -12.52
CA THR A 2 19.07 2.93 -13.12
C THR A 2 17.60 2.67 -12.79
N ILE A 3 16.98 1.71 -13.46
CA ILE A 3 15.61 1.27 -13.14
C ILE A 3 15.56 0.68 -11.72
N GLU A 4 16.60 -0.03 -11.30
CA GLU A 4 16.67 -0.64 -9.97
C GLU A 4 16.74 0.42 -8.86
N GLU A 5 17.50 1.49 -9.06
CA GLU A 5 17.57 2.62 -8.14
C GLU A 5 16.20 3.31 -8.00
N LYS A 6 15.51 3.57 -9.12
CA LYS A 6 14.15 4.14 -9.11
C LYS A 6 13.13 3.25 -8.41
N GLN A 7 13.20 1.94 -8.64
CA GLN A 7 12.34 0.98 -7.95
C GLN A 7 12.62 0.96 -6.45
N LEU A 8 13.89 1.05 -6.03
CA LEU A 8 14.26 1.12 -4.62
C LEU A 8 13.72 2.40 -3.96
N GLU A 9 13.93 3.56 -4.59
CA GLU A 9 13.38 4.84 -4.12
C GLU A 9 11.85 4.77 -3.99
N PHE A 10 11.18 4.18 -4.97
CA PHE A 10 9.73 4.00 -4.93
C PHE A 10 9.26 3.05 -3.82
N MET A 11 9.98 1.96 -3.59
CA MET A 11 9.68 1.04 -2.48
C MET A 11 9.82 1.75 -1.13
N ILE A 12 10.88 2.54 -0.93
CA ILE A 12 11.07 3.36 0.28
C ILE A 12 9.92 4.36 0.41
N TYR A 13 9.57 5.07 -0.66
CA TYR A 13 8.45 6.00 -0.68
C TYR A 13 7.13 5.36 -0.26
N CYS A 14 6.84 4.14 -0.76
CA CYS A 14 5.65 3.38 -0.42
C CYS A 14 5.61 3.03 1.07
N ILE A 15 6.74 2.58 1.63
CA ILE A 15 6.86 2.21 3.05
C ILE A 15 6.63 3.44 3.93
N GLU A 16 7.38 4.51 3.70
CA GLU A 16 7.33 5.72 4.54
C GLU A 16 5.98 6.43 4.44
N SER A 17 5.39 6.52 3.24
CA SER A 17 4.06 7.12 3.07
C SER A 17 2.96 6.30 3.75
N THR A 18 3.09 4.98 3.77
CA THR A 18 2.15 4.09 4.49
C THR A 18 2.34 4.20 5.99
N ALA A 19 3.59 4.29 6.45
CA ALA A 19 3.95 4.48 7.86
C ALA A 19 3.38 5.80 8.40
N GLU A 20 3.53 6.89 7.64
CA GLU A 20 2.94 8.20 7.94
C GLU A 20 1.41 8.10 8.08
N ARG A 21 0.73 7.42 7.16
CA ARG A 21 -0.73 7.24 7.21
C ARG A 21 -1.19 6.43 8.43
N LEU A 22 -0.39 5.46 8.87
CA LEU A 22 -0.71 4.60 10.02
C LEU A 22 -0.22 5.17 11.36
N GLY A 23 0.59 6.22 11.35
CA GLY A 23 1.28 6.70 12.56
C GLY A 23 2.24 5.66 13.16
N ARG A 24 2.90 4.85 12.32
CA ARG A 24 3.83 3.78 12.72
C ARG A 24 5.25 4.08 12.24
N TYR A 25 6.24 3.36 12.78
CA TYR A 25 7.59 3.45 12.25
C TYR A 25 7.70 2.75 10.89
N GLY A 26 8.51 3.31 9.99
CA GLY A 26 8.79 2.72 8.67
C GLY A 26 9.30 1.27 8.77
N SER A 27 10.07 0.95 9.82
CA SER A 27 10.53 -0.41 10.11
C SER A 27 9.40 -1.40 10.34
N ASP A 28 8.34 -0.99 11.05
CA ASP A 28 7.20 -1.87 11.34
C ASP A 28 6.41 -2.16 10.08
N VAL A 29 6.21 -1.14 9.25
CA VAL A 29 5.57 -1.28 7.94
C VAL A 29 6.42 -2.11 7.00
N TYR A 30 7.73 -1.88 6.92
CA TYR A 30 8.64 -2.68 6.11
C TYR A 30 8.57 -4.16 6.50
N ASN A 31 8.69 -4.45 7.79
CA ASN A 31 8.63 -5.83 8.29
C ASN A 31 7.30 -6.48 7.92
N LYS A 32 6.18 -5.76 8.06
CA LYS A 32 4.87 -6.29 7.69
C LYS A 32 4.73 -6.52 6.19
N LEU A 33 5.13 -5.55 5.37
CA LEU A 33 5.07 -5.68 3.91
C LEU A 33 6.00 -6.79 3.41
N LYS A 34 7.14 -7.00 4.06
CA LYS A 34 8.06 -8.11 3.78
C LYS A 34 7.42 -9.45 4.14
N GLU A 35 6.86 -9.57 5.33
CA GLU A 35 6.15 -10.76 5.83
C GLU A 35 5.01 -11.18 4.88
N LEU A 36 4.21 -10.20 4.42
CA LEU A 36 3.09 -10.43 3.51
C LEU A 36 3.52 -10.59 2.02
N GLY A 37 4.82 -10.54 1.73
CA GLY A 37 5.36 -10.62 0.37
C GLY A 37 5.05 -9.40 -0.53
N ALA A 38 4.55 -8.30 0.04
CA ALA A 38 4.12 -7.11 -0.69
C ALA A 38 5.26 -6.38 -1.41
N ILE A 39 6.47 -6.40 -0.83
CA ILE A 39 7.64 -5.69 -1.41
C ILE A 39 7.90 -6.17 -2.84
N ASN A 40 8.08 -7.47 -3.02
CA ASN A 40 8.37 -8.05 -4.34
C ASN A 40 7.10 -8.41 -5.11
N GLY A 41 6.11 -9.02 -4.46
CA GLY A 41 4.91 -9.54 -5.13
C GLY A 41 3.84 -8.50 -5.47
N TYR A 42 4.01 -7.26 -5.01
CA TYR A 42 3.06 -6.18 -5.29
C TYR A 42 3.78 -4.88 -5.71
N ILE A 43 4.51 -4.25 -4.79
CA ILE A 43 5.08 -2.92 -5.02
C ILE A 43 6.07 -2.95 -6.19
N ARG A 44 6.99 -3.92 -6.19
CA ARG A 44 7.96 -4.09 -7.28
C ARG A 44 7.31 -4.60 -8.57
N SER A 45 6.49 -5.64 -8.50
CA SER A 45 5.82 -6.23 -9.67
C SER A 45 4.92 -5.26 -10.42
N TYR A 46 4.26 -4.34 -9.71
CA TYR A 46 3.36 -3.36 -10.30
C TYR A 46 3.96 -1.94 -10.31
N TYR A 47 5.29 -1.82 -10.23
CA TYR A 47 6.00 -0.53 -10.25
C TYR A 47 5.52 0.35 -11.38
N ASP A 48 5.50 -0.14 -12.63
CA ASP A 48 5.15 0.62 -13.82
C ASP A 48 3.76 1.26 -13.75
N THR A 49 2.82 0.63 -13.04
CA THR A 49 1.49 1.19 -12.82
C THR A 49 1.47 2.10 -11.59
N LEU A 50 1.95 1.61 -10.45
CA LEU A 50 1.82 2.31 -9.17
C LEU A 50 2.57 3.65 -9.13
N HIS A 51 3.75 3.75 -9.76
CA HIS A 51 4.55 4.98 -9.73
C HIS A 51 3.95 6.15 -10.52
N THR A 52 2.90 5.89 -11.32
CA THR A 52 2.14 6.91 -12.05
C THR A 52 0.95 7.48 -11.26
N GLN A 53 0.63 6.86 -10.12
CA GLN A 53 -0.57 7.18 -9.34
C GLN A 53 -0.27 8.26 -8.28
N GLY A 54 -1.34 8.90 -7.78
CA GLY A 54 -1.22 9.83 -6.66
C GLY A 54 -0.93 9.12 -5.33
N LYS A 55 -0.29 9.84 -4.39
CA LYS A 55 0.08 9.33 -3.05
C LYS A 55 -1.06 8.58 -2.36
N SER A 56 -2.26 9.19 -2.29
CA SER A 56 -3.40 8.58 -1.60
C SER A 56 -3.77 7.23 -2.18
N TYR A 57 -3.82 7.11 -3.50
CA TYR A 57 -4.14 5.84 -4.17
C TYR A 57 -3.09 4.77 -3.91
N ILE A 58 -1.80 5.13 -3.99
CA ILE A 58 -0.69 4.20 -3.71
C ILE A 58 -0.83 3.63 -2.31
N VAL A 59 -0.94 4.52 -1.31
CA VAL A 59 -1.06 4.15 0.10
C VAL A 59 -2.33 3.33 0.35
N ASP A 60 -3.47 3.74 -0.19
CA ASP A 60 -4.73 3.01 -0.03
C ASP A 60 -4.63 1.61 -0.64
N SER A 61 -3.96 1.45 -1.80
CA SER A 61 -3.75 0.13 -2.42
C SER A 61 -2.86 -0.80 -1.57
N ILE A 62 -1.85 -0.25 -0.89
CA ILE A 62 -0.98 -1.00 0.03
C ILE A 62 -1.76 -1.41 1.28
N LEU A 63 -2.55 -0.50 1.84
CA LEU A 63 -3.39 -0.80 3.00
C LEU A 63 -4.45 -1.86 2.68
N GLU A 64 -5.03 -1.84 1.47
CA GLU A 64 -5.89 -2.90 0.99
C GLU A 64 -5.16 -4.23 0.83
N TYR A 65 -3.93 -4.22 0.30
CA TYR A 65 -3.10 -5.41 0.21
C TYR A 65 -2.91 -6.06 1.59
N ILE A 66 -2.70 -5.24 2.62
CA ILE A 66 -2.63 -5.69 4.02
C ILE A 66 -3.99 -6.20 4.48
N TYR A 67 -5.08 -5.44 4.26
CA TYR A 67 -6.42 -5.79 4.73
C TYR A 67 -6.88 -7.19 4.29
N TYR A 68 -6.66 -7.55 3.02
CA TYR A 68 -7.06 -8.85 2.48
C TYR A 68 -6.17 -10.02 2.94
N ARG A 69 -5.08 -9.76 3.68
CA ARG A 69 -4.12 -10.78 4.13
C ARG A 69 -3.97 -10.86 5.64
N ASP A 70 -4.00 -9.71 6.32
CA ASP A 70 -3.96 -9.58 7.76
C ASP A 70 -4.73 -8.32 8.21
N PRO A 71 -6.07 -8.38 8.27
CA PRO A 71 -6.88 -7.24 8.67
C PRO A 71 -6.69 -6.85 10.14
N GLN A 72 -6.25 -7.77 11.00
CA GLN A 72 -6.06 -7.53 12.44
C GLN A 72 -4.86 -6.62 12.72
N TRP A 73 -3.93 -6.52 11.77
CA TRP A 73 -2.78 -5.63 11.90
C TRP A 73 -3.12 -4.15 11.65
N LEU A 74 -4.26 -3.86 11.03
CA LEU A 74 -4.71 -2.50 10.73
C LEU A 74 -5.44 -1.88 11.93
N PRO A 75 -5.55 -0.52 11.98
CA PRO A 75 -6.30 0.14 13.04
C PRO A 75 -7.76 -0.33 13.11
N ASP A 76 -8.32 -0.33 14.32
CA ASP A 76 -9.71 -0.71 14.56
C ASP A 76 -10.68 0.10 13.68
N GLY A 77 -11.61 -0.60 13.05
CA GLY A 77 -12.62 0.01 12.18
C GLY A 77 -12.09 0.45 10.80
N TYR A 78 -10.85 0.09 10.42
CA TYR A 78 -10.35 0.31 9.07
C TYR A 78 -11.31 -0.29 8.01
N LYS A 79 -11.55 0.48 6.95
CA LYS A 79 -12.35 0.05 5.79
C LYS A 79 -11.54 0.27 4.50
N PRO A 80 -11.43 -0.75 3.63
CA PRO A 80 -10.75 -0.61 2.36
C PRO A 80 -11.48 0.38 1.44
N PHE A 81 -10.72 1.12 0.63
CA PHE A 81 -11.23 2.18 -0.24
C PHE A 81 -12.20 1.63 -1.31
N ARG A 82 -11.84 0.52 -1.97
CA ARG A 82 -12.68 -0.10 -3.01
C ARG A 82 -14.05 -0.56 -2.50
N SER A 83 -14.19 -0.88 -1.22
CA SER A 83 -15.51 -1.24 -0.65
C SER A 83 -16.45 -0.04 -0.46
N ILE A 84 -15.95 1.20 -0.56
CA ILE A 84 -16.77 2.41 -0.56
C ILE A 84 -17.31 2.68 -1.97
N GLU A 85 -16.53 2.42 -3.01
CA GLU A 85 -16.94 2.60 -4.41
C GLU A 85 -18.08 1.66 -4.83
N GLU A 86 -18.08 0.41 -4.36
CA GLU A 86 -19.14 -0.56 -4.67
C GLU A 86 -20.51 -0.13 -4.10
N LYS A 87 -20.54 0.51 -2.93
CA LYS A 87 -21.77 1.07 -2.35
C LYS A 87 -22.27 2.31 -3.09
N GLY A 88 -21.39 3.07 -3.74
CA GLY A 88 -21.74 4.21 -4.58
C GLY A 88 -22.28 3.83 -5.96
N LYS A 89 -22.05 2.60 -6.43
CA LYS A 89 -22.50 2.10 -7.74
C LYS A 89 -23.92 1.50 -7.72
N THR A 90 -24.57 1.39 -6.56
CA THR A 90 -25.97 0.90 -6.45
C THR A 90 -27.01 2.03 -6.50
N LEU A 91 -26.62 3.22 -6.96
CA LEU A 91 -27.53 4.33 -7.23
C LEU A 91 -27.41 4.77 -8.70
N CYS A 92 -27.71 3.83 -9.60
CA CYS A 92 -28.07 4.05 -11.00
C CYS A 92 -29.11 2.99 -11.38
#